data_AF-A0A2E7UWS7-F1
#
_entry.id   AF-A0A2E7UWS7-F1
#
_cell.length_a   1.000
_cell.length_b   1.000
_cell.length_c   1.000
_cell.angle_alpha   90.00
_cell.angle_beta   90.00
_cell.angle_gamma   90.00
#
_symmetry.space_group_name_H-M   'P 1'
#
loop_
_entity.id
_entity.type
_entity.pdbx_description
1 polymer ?
#
loop_
_entity_poly.entity_id
_entity_poly.type
_entity_poly.pdbx_seq_one_letter_code
_entity_poly.pdbx_strand_id
1 'polypeptide(L)'
;ESIRLYQRRIESAEARYEDGDVVDAEVVHCRLRIGQLRRSYFARYGWSAMRVGDRPGLLAGEFAGEVAAFLRRVVQVVPEPDAPGHSVRFALLADRAHHQVYYVRRADTDDKALWLLYLYRFSGLEACPGRASFFSTLKLLQSVADKSDSVEQVLGFHHTTDCGIILSGTRSPAEQAPREGAPKVEWLDFAAVDGDPLQAAFSALRRGRLSDALVRFTEAYEAQPFRRAAYVGAGVVADQLGAFEAAETAALMGVRYLPDDNFLRHHLALVELRLGRLKDVSRTLHILQDRVPGAASNRLLAGLAALSGDRWLRGLRDVRNALYELDGYDPDLAHAARDLLSLVVWGSIVMVCGLTLSLASYVASYVGFSWPFGLSIAVLLGGVTLTAGAALSTRTRVHRLIRAPSGWGLRLSNPRCFRDAAEACGIEGVARDY
;
A
#
# COMPACT_ATOMS: atom_id res chain seq x y z
N GLU A 1 -18.79 -16.52 10.22
CA GLU A 1 -19.72 -17.02 9.18
C GLU A 1 -21.16 -17.14 9.67
N SER A 2 -21.42 -17.83 10.79
CA SER A 2 -22.79 -18.01 11.31
C SER A 2 -23.56 -16.69 11.46
N ILE A 3 -22.92 -15.62 11.96
CA ILE A 3 -23.53 -14.29 12.05
C ILE A 3 -23.93 -13.76 10.65
N ARG A 4 -23.03 -13.84 9.66
CA ARG A 4 -23.29 -13.40 8.28
C ARG A 4 -24.43 -14.17 7.62
N LEU A 5 -24.61 -15.44 7.97
CA LEU A 5 -25.75 -16.23 7.49
C LEU A 5 -27.08 -15.65 8.00
N TYR A 6 -27.17 -15.31 9.28
CA TYR A 6 -28.36 -14.68 9.84
C TYR A 6 -28.56 -13.24 9.35
N GLN A 7 -27.49 -12.47 9.11
CA GLN A 7 -27.58 -11.14 8.49
C GLN A 7 -28.17 -11.21 7.09
N ARG A 8 -27.70 -12.13 6.24
CA ARG A 8 -28.28 -12.36 4.92
C ARG A 8 -29.75 -12.77 4.98
N ARG A 9 -30.14 -13.58 5.97
CA ARG A 9 -31.55 -13.94 6.18
C ARG A 9 -32.41 -12.72 6.53
N ILE A 10 -31.89 -11.81 7.36
CA ILE A 10 -32.57 -10.54 7.68
C ILE A 10 -32.74 -9.71 6.40
N GLU A 11 -31.67 -9.51 5.64
CA GLU A 11 -31.69 -8.73 4.39
C GLU A 11 -32.65 -9.31 3.35
N SER A 12 -32.75 -10.64 3.26
CA SER A 12 -33.63 -11.32 2.31
C SER A 12 -34.99 -11.71 2.88
N ALA A 13 -35.39 -11.21 4.05
CA ALA A 13 -36.66 -11.58 4.67
C ALA A 13 -37.85 -11.05 3.87
N GLU A 14 -37.84 -9.76 3.52
CA GLU A 14 -38.89 -9.11 2.73
C GLU A 14 -39.08 -9.75 1.35
N ALA A 15 -38.01 -10.25 0.73
CA ALA A 15 -38.08 -10.93 -0.56
C ALA A 15 -38.62 -12.37 -0.47
N ARG A 16 -38.66 -12.97 0.73
CA ARG A 16 -39.04 -14.38 0.94
C ARG A 16 -40.46 -14.56 1.45
N TYR A 17 -41.04 -13.55 2.08
CA TYR A 17 -42.36 -13.63 2.70
C TYR A 17 -43.21 -12.44 2.27
N GLU A 18 -44.44 -12.73 1.83
CA GLU A 18 -45.43 -11.69 1.49
C GLU A 18 -46.07 -11.07 2.73
N ASP A 19 -46.14 -11.82 3.84
CA ASP A 19 -46.73 -11.39 5.10
C ASP A 19 -45.71 -10.63 5.97
N GLY A 20 -46.02 -9.37 6.27
CA GLY A 20 -45.19 -8.50 7.10
C GLY A 20 -44.97 -9.03 8.51
N ASP A 21 -45.96 -9.70 9.11
CA ASP A 21 -45.82 -10.25 10.47
C ASP A 21 -44.79 -11.39 10.50
N VAL A 22 -44.70 -12.16 9.40
CA VAL A 22 -43.73 -13.25 9.25
C VAL A 22 -42.33 -12.69 9.02
N VAL A 23 -42.20 -11.63 8.21
CA VAL A 23 -40.93 -10.90 8.03
C VAL A 23 -40.42 -10.41 9.38
N ASP A 24 -41.26 -9.72 10.15
CA ASP A 24 -40.90 -9.18 11.45
C ASP A 24 -40.50 -10.29 12.43
N ALA A 25 -41.26 -11.38 12.49
CA ALA A 25 -40.94 -12.53 13.33
C ALA A 25 -39.58 -13.16 12.97
N GLU A 26 -39.26 -13.30 11.68
CA GLU A 26 -37.97 -13.86 11.26
C GLU A 26 -36.81 -12.89 11.57
N VAL A 27 -36.99 -11.59 11.33
CA VAL A 27 -35.98 -10.58 11.66
C VAL A 27 -35.69 -10.59 13.15
N VAL A 28 -36.72 -10.63 14.01
CA VAL A 28 -36.57 -10.74 15.46
C VAL A 28 -35.83 -12.03 15.84
N HIS A 29 -36.24 -13.17 15.29
CA HIS A 29 -35.59 -14.46 15.55
C HIS A 29 -34.10 -14.44 15.17
N CYS A 30 -33.76 -13.94 13.97
CA CYS A 30 -32.38 -13.85 13.50
C CYS A 30 -31.54 -12.92 14.38
N ARG A 31 -32.08 -11.78 14.80
CA ARG A 31 -31.41 -10.85 15.72
C ARG A 31 -31.13 -11.50 17.08
N LEU A 32 -32.10 -12.21 17.65
CA LEU A 32 -31.92 -12.96 18.91
C LEU A 32 -30.81 -14.01 18.78
N ARG A 33 -30.78 -14.73 17.65
CA ARG A 33 -29.78 -15.77 17.40
C ARG A 33 -28.38 -15.22 17.18
N ILE A 34 -28.25 -14.09 16.46
CA ILE A 34 -26.98 -13.35 16.36
C ILE A 34 -26.50 -12.93 17.76
N GLY A 35 -27.40 -12.38 18.59
CA GLY A 35 -27.09 -12.02 19.98
C GLY A 35 -26.59 -13.21 20.80
N GLN A 36 -27.24 -14.38 20.68
CA GLN A 36 -26.81 -15.61 21.33
C GLN A 36 -25.43 -16.08 20.87
N LEU A 37 -25.17 -16.07 19.55
CA LEU A 37 -23.88 -16.46 18.98
C LEU A 37 -22.76 -15.53 19.47
N ARG A 38 -23.01 -14.23 19.51
CA ARG A 38 -22.07 -13.23 20.05
C ARG A 38 -21.78 -13.49 21.52
N ARG A 39 -22.81 -13.68 22.37
CA ARG A 39 -22.63 -14.02 23.80
C ARG A 39 -21.83 -15.30 24.00
N SER A 40 -22.12 -16.36 23.25
CA SER A 40 -21.40 -17.63 23.32
C SER A 40 -19.93 -17.48 22.90
N TYR A 41 -19.67 -16.71 21.83
CA TYR A 41 -18.31 -16.37 21.40
C TYR A 41 -17.56 -15.62 22.50
N PHE A 42 -18.13 -14.56 23.08
CA PHE A 42 -17.45 -13.80 24.13
C PHE A 42 -17.20 -14.61 25.38
N ALA A 43 -18.15 -15.46 25.78
CA ALA A 43 -17.95 -16.37 26.90
C ALA A 43 -16.76 -17.31 26.66
N ARG A 44 -16.66 -17.88 25.46
CA ARG A 44 -15.57 -18.80 25.09
C ARG A 44 -14.20 -18.13 25.03
N TYR A 45 -14.12 -16.86 24.62
CA TYR A 45 -12.86 -16.16 24.42
C TYR A 45 -12.51 -15.17 25.53
N GLY A 46 -13.04 -15.32 26.75
CA GLY A 46 -12.65 -14.48 27.89
C GLY A 46 -13.14 -13.02 27.84
N TRP A 47 -14.09 -12.70 26.96
CA TRP A 47 -14.72 -11.38 26.84
C TRP A 47 -16.07 -11.31 27.58
N SER A 48 -16.33 -12.23 28.51
CA SER A 48 -17.56 -12.29 29.30
C SER A 48 -17.84 -11.01 30.11
N ALA A 49 -16.78 -10.24 30.41
CA ALA A 49 -16.85 -8.92 31.04
C ALA A 49 -17.39 -7.81 30.12
N MET A 50 -17.32 -7.97 28.79
CA MET A 50 -18.21 -7.24 27.87
C MET A 50 -19.60 -7.84 28.02
N ARG A 51 -20.23 -7.60 29.17
CA ARG A 51 -21.63 -7.94 29.36
C ARG A 51 -22.40 -7.12 28.34
N VAL A 52 -22.94 -7.83 27.35
CA VAL A 52 -24.03 -7.40 26.48
C VAL A 52 -25.22 -7.07 27.40
N GLY A 53 -25.16 -5.93 28.07
CA GLY A 53 -26.27 -5.40 28.85
C GLY A 53 -27.31 -4.85 27.88
N ASP A 54 -28.57 -5.18 28.11
CA ASP A 54 -29.72 -4.73 27.31
C ASP A 54 -30.01 -3.22 27.43
N ARG A 55 -29.05 -2.41 27.89
CA ARG A 55 -29.17 -0.96 27.89
C ARG A 55 -28.69 -0.42 26.54
N PRO A 56 -29.58 0.11 25.68
CA PRO A 56 -29.16 0.83 24.49
C PRO A 56 -28.23 1.97 24.92
N GLY A 57 -26.97 1.94 24.47
CA GLY A 57 -25.97 2.96 24.76
C GLY A 57 -24.67 2.44 25.40
N LEU A 58 -24.66 1.30 26.09
CA LEU A 58 -23.41 0.69 26.56
C LEU A 58 -22.77 -0.21 25.51
N LEU A 59 -21.46 -0.42 25.64
CA LEU A 59 -20.54 -1.17 24.77
C LEU A 59 -20.85 -2.68 24.73
N ALA A 60 -22.05 -2.99 24.29
CA ALA A 60 -22.76 -4.21 24.66
C ALA A 60 -23.82 -4.59 23.62
N GLY A 61 -23.86 -3.91 22.48
CA GLY A 61 -24.84 -4.16 21.43
C GLY A 61 -24.26 -4.97 20.28
N GLU A 62 -24.59 -4.54 19.09
CA GLU A 62 -24.21 -5.19 17.85
C GLU A 62 -22.70 -5.16 17.56
N PHE A 63 -21.95 -4.18 18.06
CA PHE A 63 -20.52 -4.01 17.73
C PHE A 63 -19.53 -4.65 18.71
N ALA A 64 -20.01 -5.39 19.71
CA ALA A 64 -19.13 -5.98 20.72
C ALA A 64 -18.07 -6.91 20.09
N GLY A 65 -18.38 -7.54 18.95
CA GLY A 65 -17.51 -8.52 18.31
C GLY A 65 -16.33 -7.85 17.64
N GLU A 66 -16.65 -6.79 16.92
CA GLU A 66 -15.75 -5.91 16.21
C GLU A 66 -14.83 -5.20 17.20
N VAL A 67 -15.37 -4.72 18.34
CA VAL A 67 -14.58 -4.08 19.40
C VAL A 67 -13.65 -5.08 20.07
N ALA A 68 -14.12 -6.28 20.44
CA ALA A 68 -13.27 -7.31 21.03
C ALA A 68 -12.15 -7.73 20.08
N ALA A 69 -12.47 -8.02 18.80
CA ALA A 69 -11.49 -8.38 17.79
C ALA A 69 -10.46 -7.26 17.57
N PHE A 70 -10.93 -6.02 17.52
CA PHE A 70 -10.08 -4.85 17.37
C PHE A 70 -9.12 -4.67 18.56
N LEU A 71 -9.60 -4.78 19.80
CA LEU A 71 -8.77 -4.65 20.99
C LEU A 71 -7.76 -5.79 21.11
N ARG A 72 -8.15 -7.03 20.78
CA ARG A 72 -7.20 -8.15 20.69
C ARG A 72 -6.07 -7.84 19.69
N ARG A 73 -6.39 -7.24 18.56
CA ARG A 73 -5.40 -6.89 17.53
C ARG A 73 -4.48 -5.75 17.96
N VAL A 74 -5.04 -4.67 18.50
CA VAL A 74 -4.27 -3.45 18.79
C VAL A 74 -3.49 -3.56 20.10
N VAL A 75 -4.09 -4.16 21.12
CA VAL A 75 -3.52 -4.21 22.47
C VAL A 75 -2.89 -5.58 22.78
N GLN A 76 -3.08 -6.57 21.89
CA GLN A 76 -2.61 -7.94 22.10
C GLN A 76 -3.09 -8.56 23.42
N VAL A 77 -4.22 -8.09 23.95
CA VAL A 77 -4.84 -8.73 25.12
C VAL A 77 -5.39 -10.06 24.67
N VAL A 78 -4.69 -11.14 24.99
CA VAL A 78 -5.24 -12.48 24.98
C VAL A 78 -5.78 -12.71 26.39
N PRO A 79 -7.09 -12.53 26.64
CA PRO A 79 -7.65 -12.91 27.92
C PRO A 79 -7.48 -14.43 28.06
N GLU A 80 -6.73 -14.88 29.05
CA GLU A 80 -6.77 -16.28 29.48
C GLU A 80 -8.18 -16.56 30.02
N PRO A 81 -8.89 -17.57 29.49
CA PRO A 81 -10.31 -17.78 29.81
C PRO A 81 -10.56 -18.02 31.31
N ASP A 82 -9.56 -18.47 32.05
CA ASP A 82 -9.68 -18.84 33.48
C ASP A 82 -8.87 -17.95 34.43
N ALA A 83 -8.16 -16.93 33.93
CA ALA A 83 -7.36 -16.04 34.78
C ALA A 83 -8.19 -14.80 35.19
N PRO A 84 -8.62 -14.67 36.47
CA PRO A 84 -9.49 -13.57 36.92
C PRO A 84 -8.85 -12.16 36.88
N GLY A 85 -7.63 -12.01 36.37
CA GLY A 85 -6.88 -10.75 36.33
C GLY A 85 -6.95 -9.94 35.03
N HIS A 86 -7.21 -10.57 33.87
CA HIS A 86 -7.04 -9.89 32.57
C HIS A 86 -8.33 -9.27 32.00
N SER A 87 -9.20 -8.76 32.87
CA SER A 87 -10.44 -8.13 32.41
C SER A 87 -10.20 -6.72 31.86
N VAL A 88 -10.65 -6.46 30.64
CA VAL A 88 -10.76 -5.10 30.10
C VAL A 88 -12.08 -4.49 30.59
N ARG A 89 -12.01 -3.33 31.23
CA ARG A 89 -13.17 -2.58 31.73
C ARG A 89 -13.45 -1.39 30.83
N PHE A 90 -14.73 -1.12 30.65
CA PHE A 90 -15.23 -0.02 29.84
C PHE A 90 -16.07 0.91 30.71
N ALA A 91 -15.86 2.22 30.60
CA ALA A 91 -16.74 3.24 31.13
C ALA A 91 -17.15 4.20 30.00
N LEU A 92 -18.45 4.36 29.77
CA LEU A 92 -18.96 5.30 28.77
C LEU A 92 -18.66 6.73 29.23
N LEU A 93 -17.93 7.49 28.43
CA LEU A 93 -17.59 8.89 28.68
C LEU A 93 -18.54 9.85 27.98
N ALA A 94 -18.85 9.56 26.71
CA ALA A 94 -19.72 10.41 25.91
C ALA A 94 -20.58 9.56 24.98
N ASP A 95 -21.85 9.91 24.89
CA ASP A 95 -22.80 9.34 23.94
C ASP A 95 -23.30 10.46 23.03
N ARG A 96 -22.90 10.43 21.76
CA ARG A 96 -23.24 11.43 20.74
C ARG A 96 -24.06 10.76 19.66
N ALA A 97 -24.77 11.56 18.87
CA ALA A 97 -25.67 11.08 17.82
C ALA A 97 -25.04 10.05 16.84
N HIS A 98 -23.72 10.13 16.59
CA HIS A 98 -23.04 9.29 15.62
C HIS A 98 -21.85 8.50 16.18
N HIS A 99 -21.48 8.73 17.44
CA HIS A 99 -20.37 8.01 18.06
C HIS A 99 -20.48 7.97 19.58
N GLN A 100 -19.83 6.98 20.14
CA GLN A 100 -19.75 6.75 21.58
C GLN A 100 -18.27 6.72 21.94
N VAL A 101 -17.90 7.36 23.05
CA VAL A 101 -16.53 7.38 23.54
C VAL A 101 -16.50 6.62 24.85
N TYR A 102 -15.60 5.66 24.93
CA TYR A 102 -15.41 4.83 26.10
C TYR A 102 -14.00 5.01 26.64
N TYR A 103 -13.93 5.13 27.95
CA TYR A 103 -12.71 4.92 28.69
C TYR A 103 -12.46 3.43 28.82
N VAL A 104 -11.29 2.96 28.40
CA VAL A 104 -10.90 1.55 28.43
C VAL A 104 -9.71 1.38 29.35
N ARG A 105 -9.85 0.53 30.37
CA ARG A 105 -8.79 0.22 31.33
C ARG A 105 -8.59 -1.30 31.43
N ARG A 106 -7.35 -1.76 31.46
CA ARG A 106 -7.03 -3.15 31.80
C ARG A 106 -6.98 -3.28 33.32
N ALA A 107 -7.56 -4.36 33.87
CA ALA A 107 -7.73 -4.48 35.32
C ALA A 107 -6.42 -4.74 36.10
N ASP A 108 -5.38 -5.22 35.43
CA ASP A 108 -4.09 -5.62 36.00
C ASP A 108 -3.00 -4.53 35.90
N THR A 109 -3.19 -3.50 35.08
CA THR A 109 -2.20 -2.43 34.93
C THR A 109 -2.50 -1.31 35.91
N ASP A 110 -1.44 -0.86 36.58
CA ASP A 110 -1.38 0.38 37.35
C ASP A 110 -2.01 1.52 36.53
N ASP A 111 -2.76 2.43 37.18
CA ASP A 111 -3.72 3.43 36.63
C ASP A 111 -3.20 4.39 35.52
N LYS A 112 -2.01 4.17 35.00
CA LYS A 112 -1.25 5.06 34.11
C LYS A 112 -1.55 4.86 32.62
N ALA A 113 -2.07 3.70 32.21
CA ALA A 113 -2.44 3.45 30.81
C ALA A 113 -3.91 3.87 30.57
N LEU A 114 -4.08 5.10 30.07
CA LEU A 114 -5.38 5.65 29.73
C LEU A 114 -5.66 5.39 28.26
N TRP A 115 -6.68 4.58 27.94
CA TRP A 115 -7.14 4.39 26.57
C TRP A 115 -8.53 4.98 26.36
N LEU A 116 -8.72 5.65 25.24
CA LEU A 116 -10.01 6.12 24.76
C LEU A 116 -10.38 5.32 23.51
N LEU A 117 -11.56 4.71 23.54
CA LEU A 117 -12.14 3.99 22.43
C LEU A 117 -13.31 4.79 21.86
N TYR A 118 -13.16 5.23 20.62
CA TYR A 118 -14.19 5.90 19.86
C TYR A 118 -14.89 4.86 18.99
N LEU A 119 -16.21 4.74 19.13
CA LEU A 119 -17.05 3.84 18.35
C LEU A 119 -18.06 4.66 17.55
N TYR A 120 -17.90 4.70 16.23
CA TYR A 120 -18.77 5.36 15.27
C TYR A 120 -19.72 4.35 14.66
N ARG A 121 -20.99 4.70 14.53
CA ARG A 121 -21.99 3.88 13.83
C ARG A 121 -22.18 4.39 12.41
N PHE A 122 -22.20 3.51 11.43
CA PHE A 122 -22.47 3.83 10.03
C PHE A 122 -23.88 3.37 9.67
N SER A 123 -24.63 4.25 9.01
CA SER A 123 -25.95 3.93 8.49
C SER A 123 -25.85 3.75 6.98
N GLY A 124 -25.94 2.50 6.51
CA GLY A 124 -25.93 2.16 5.08
C GLY A 124 -24.55 2.19 4.41
N LEU A 125 -24.55 1.87 3.11
CA LEU A 125 -23.33 1.80 2.29
C LEU A 125 -22.83 3.19 1.85
N GLU A 126 -23.71 4.17 1.78
CA GLU A 126 -23.41 5.52 1.28
C GLU A 126 -22.72 6.43 2.32
N ALA A 127 -22.42 7.67 1.91
CA ALA A 127 -21.82 8.67 2.78
C ALA A 127 -22.79 9.06 3.91
N CYS A 128 -22.54 8.51 5.12
CA CYS A 128 -23.31 8.87 6.31
C CYS A 128 -22.52 9.82 7.24
N PRO A 129 -23.20 10.64 8.05
CA PRO A 129 -22.56 11.56 9.01
C PRO A 129 -21.59 10.87 9.97
N GLY A 130 -21.88 9.62 10.37
CA GLY A 130 -20.99 8.83 11.23
C GLY A 130 -19.65 8.48 10.57
N ARG A 131 -19.67 8.13 9.28
CA ARG A 131 -18.45 7.84 8.51
C ARG A 131 -17.61 9.09 8.29
N ALA A 132 -18.25 10.21 7.96
CA ALA A 132 -17.55 11.50 7.87
C ALA A 132 -16.92 11.91 9.21
N SER A 133 -17.64 11.73 10.32
CA SER A 133 -17.16 12.03 11.67
C SER A 133 -15.98 11.14 12.07
N PHE A 134 -16.02 9.85 11.71
CA PHE A 134 -14.93 8.90 11.94
C PHE A 134 -13.65 9.36 11.25
N PHE A 135 -13.68 9.62 9.94
CA PHE A 135 -12.49 10.02 9.19
C PHE A 135 -11.97 11.42 9.60
N SER A 136 -12.87 12.33 9.94
CA SER A 136 -12.51 13.64 10.49
C SER A 136 -11.74 13.49 11.81
N THR A 137 -12.25 12.67 12.72
CA THR A 137 -11.61 12.42 14.03
C THR A 137 -10.29 11.68 13.87
N LEU A 138 -10.23 10.68 12.98
CA LEU A 138 -8.99 9.96 12.69
C LEU A 138 -7.90 10.92 12.17
N LYS A 139 -8.25 11.80 11.22
CA LYS A 139 -7.33 12.79 10.68
C LYS A 139 -6.85 13.79 11.75
N LEU A 140 -7.75 14.21 12.64
CA LEU A 140 -7.41 15.08 13.76
C LEU A 140 -6.43 14.40 14.71
N LEU A 141 -6.71 13.16 15.12
CA LEU A 141 -5.85 12.42 16.05
C LEU A 141 -4.48 12.10 15.43
N GLN A 142 -4.44 11.78 14.13
CA GLN A 142 -3.19 11.55 13.40
C GLN A 142 -2.34 12.83 13.28
N SER A 143 -2.94 14.00 13.03
CA SER A 143 -2.19 15.25 12.92
C SER A 143 -1.61 15.73 14.26
N VAL A 144 -2.22 15.35 15.37
CA VAL A 144 -1.71 15.63 16.72
C VAL A 144 -0.61 14.64 17.11
N ALA A 145 -0.70 13.38 16.68
CA ALA A 145 0.27 12.32 17.00
C ALA A 145 1.69 12.58 16.47
N ASP A 146 1.86 13.40 15.41
CA ASP A 146 3.18 13.77 14.87
C ASP A 146 4.02 14.63 15.84
N LYS A 147 3.43 15.11 16.94
CA LYS A 147 4.15 15.87 17.97
C LYS A 147 4.61 14.95 19.10
N SER A 148 5.91 14.99 19.41
CA SER A 148 6.54 14.18 20.47
C SER A 148 5.95 14.40 21.87
N ASP A 149 5.21 15.49 22.07
CA ASP A 149 4.61 15.90 23.34
C ASP A 149 3.08 15.73 23.37
N SER A 150 2.52 14.93 22.45
CA SER A 150 1.08 14.67 22.45
C SER A 150 0.67 13.80 23.63
N VAL A 151 -0.31 14.27 24.39
CA VAL A 151 -0.97 13.53 25.48
C VAL A 151 -1.77 12.34 24.93
N GLU A 152 -2.12 12.33 23.64
CA GLU A 152 -2.97 11.32 23.04
C GLU A 152 -2.43 10.90 21.67
N GLN A 153 -2.15 9.61 21.50
CA GLN A 153 -1.68 9.02 20.24
C GLN A 153 -2.68 7.96 19.76
N VAL A 154 -2.87 7.87 18.44
CA VAL A 154 -3.65 6.79 17.85
C VAL A 154 -2.87 5.49 18.00
N LEU A 155 -3.41 4.56 18.79
CA LEU A 155 -2.85 3.22 18.96
C LEU A 155 -3.27 2.30 17.81
N GLY A 156 -4.48 2.50 17.30
CA GLY A 156 -4.98 1.81 16.12
C GLY A 156 -6.37 2.28 15.72
N PHE A 157 -6.82 1.88 14.54
CA PHE A 157 -8.19 2.07 14.10
C PHE A 157 -8.67 0.88 13.28
N HIS A 158 -9.98 0.76 13.12
CA HIS A 158 -10.64 -0.24 12.29
C HIS A 158 -11.93 0.36 11.76
N HIS A 159 -12.37 -0.04 10.59
CA HIS A 159 -13.73 0.24 10.16
C HIS A 159 -14.28 -0.94 9.38
N THR A 160 -15.59 -1.12 9.45
CA THR A 160 -16.38 -2.06 8.66
C THR A 160 -17.38 -1.27 7.82
N THR A 161 -18.33 -1.95 7.18
CA THR A 161 -19.50 -1.31 6.56
C THR A 161 -20.37 -0.59 7.58
N ASP A 162 -20.39 -1.08 8.82
CA ASP A 162 -21.39 -0.75 9.83
C ASP A 162 -20.83 0.11 10.98
N CYS A 163 -19.51 0.11 11.20
CA CYS A 163 -18.90 0.91 12.26
C CYS A 163 -17.47 1.36 11.96
N GLY A 164 -17.04 2.44 12.61
CA GLY A 164 -15.66 2.85 12.73
C GLY A 164 -15.20 2.78 14.18
N ILE A 165 -13.99 2.30 14.44
CA ILE A 165 -13.41 2.13 15.77
C ILE A 165 -12.04 2.80 15.78
N ILE A 166 -11.78 3.66 16.75
CA ILE A 166 -10.46 4.28 16.98
C ILE A 166 -10.08 3.99 18.42
N LEU A 167 -8.85 3.52 18.64
CA LEU A 167 -8.24 3.45 19.97
C LEU A 167 -7.12 4.47 20.02
N SER A 168 -7.18 5.35 21.02
CA SER A 168 -6.10 6.27 21.35
C SER A 168 -5.69 6.11 22.80
N GLY A 169 -4.52 6.62 23.15
CA GLY A 169 -4.06 6.66 24.53
C GLY A 169 -2.63 7.17 24.67
N THR A 170 -2.14 7.15 25.91
CA THR A 170 -0.73 7.43 26.22
C THR A 170 0.10 6.17 26.00
N ARG A 171 1.06 6.19 25.07
CA ARG A 171 2.09 5.13 25.02
C ARG A 171 3.02 5.33 26.20
N SER A 172 3.11 4.34 27.10
CA SER A 172 4.17 4.35 28.11
C SER A 172 5.52 4.23 27.38
N PRO A 173 6.56 5.02 27.74
CA PRO A 173 7.89 4.91 27.14
C PRO A 173 8.48 3.49 27.24
N ALA A 174 8.09 2.73 28.27
CA ALA A 174 8.49 1.33 28.44
C ALA A 174 7.89 0.38 27.37
N GLU A 175 6.85 0.81 26.66
CA GLU A 175 6.22 0.08 25.54
C GLU A 175 6.81 0.44 24.16
N GLN A 176 7.78 1.35 24.10
CA GLN A 176 8.49 1.72 22.86
C GLN A 176 9.72 0.83 22.58
N ALA A 177 10.10 -0.08 23.48
CA ALA A 177 11.06 -1.11 23.13
C ALA A 177 10.47 -1.92 21.97
N PRO A 178 11.21 -2.16 20.87
CA PRO A 178 10.80 -3.12 19.87
C PRO A 178 10.59 -4.43 20.62
N ARG A 179 9.34 -4.86 20.78
CA ARG A 179 9.02 -6.11 21.47
C ARG A 179 9.48 -7.25 20.54
N GLU A 180 10.76 -7.61 20.66
CA GLU A 180 11.30 -8.88 20.19
C GLU A 180 10.40 -9.99 20.75
N GLY A 181 9.67 -10.67 19.89
CA GLY A 181 8.75 -11.73 20.32
C GLY A 181 7.28 -11.35 20.42
N ALA A 182 6.82 -10.26 19.76
CA ALA A 182 5.44 -10.31 19.25
C ALA A 182 5.28 -11.67 18.55
N PRO A 183 4.28 -12.51 18.90
CA PRO A 183 4.15 -13.83 18.31
C PRO A 183 4.22 -13.63 16.80
N LYS A 184 5.17 -14.31 16.14
CA LYS A 184 5.17 -14.44 14.68
C LYS A 184 3.73 -14.79 14.38
N VAL A 185 2.97 -13.83 13.84
CA VAL A 185 1.74 -14.16 13.16
C VAL A 185 2.29 -14.94 12.00
N GLU A 186 2.38 -16.27 12.16
CA GLU A 186 2.45 -17.20 11.06
C GLU A 186 1.30 -16.75 10.17
N TRP A 187 1.65 -15.98 9.14
CA TRP A 187 0.73 -15.40 8.19
C TRP A 187 0.11 -16.59 7.52
N LEU A 188 -1.05 -16.99 8.06
CA LEU A 188 -1.66 -18.29 7.88
C LEU A 188 -1.34 -18.84 6.48
N ASP A 189 -0.78 -20.04 6.46
CA ASP A 189 -1.11 -21.03 5.44
C ASP A 189 -2.64 -21.13 5.42
N PHE A 190 -3.28 -20.20 4.70
CA PHE A 190 -4.71 -20.23 4.48
C PHE A 190 -4.91 -21.42 3.56
N ALA A 191 -5.28 -22.56 4.15
CA ALA A 191 -5.87 -23.67 3.44
C ALA A 191 -6.83 -23.09 2.40
N ALA A 192 -6.59 -23.40 1.13
CA ALA A 192 -7.33 -22.88 -0.01
C ALA A 192 -8.83 -22.84 0.31
N VAL A 193 -9.36 -21.67 0.64
CA VAL A 193 -10.79 -21.50 0.80
C VAL A 193 -11.31 -21.38 -0.62
N ASP A 194 -12.05 -22.38 -1.08
CA ASP A 194 -12.70 -22.33 -2.38
C ASP A 194 -13.49 -21.01 -2.50
N GLY A 195 -13.12 -20.20 -3.49
CA GLY A 195 -13.69 -18.87 -3.71
C GLY A 195 -12.89 -17.69 -3.16
N ASP A 196 -11.67 -17.87 -2.64
CA ASP A 196 -10.82 -16.73 -2.29
C ASP A 196 -10.43 -15.92 -3.55
N PRO A 197 -10.83 -14.63 -3.68
CA PRO A 197 -10.46 -13.79 -4.82
C PRO A 197 -8.94 -13.67 -5.00
N LEU A 198 -8.15 -13.72 -3.92
CA LEU A 198 -6.69 -13.64 -4.01
C LEU A 198 -6.10 -14.88 -4.70
N GLN A 199 -6.59 -16.06 -4.36
CA GLN A 199 -6.16 -17.30 -5.00
C GLN A 199 -6.61 -17.35 -6.47
N ALA A 200 -7.83 -16.86 -6.76
CA ALA A 200 -8.33 -16.70 -8.12
C ALA A 200 -7.44 -15.73 -8.94
N ALA A 201 -6.98 -14.64 -8.32
CA ALA A 201 -6.07 -13.67 -8.95
C ALA A 201 -4.75 -14.32 -9.35
N PHE A 202 -4.10 -15.02 -8.43
CA PHE A 202 -2.85 -15.73 -8.72
C PHE A 202 -3.03 -16.87 -9.71
N SER A 203 -4.18 -17.56 -9.69
CA SER A 203 -4.49 -18.54 -10.73
C SER A 203 -4.70 -17.91 -12.10
N ALA A 204 -5.29 -16.72 -12.21
CA ALA A 204 -5.43 -16.00 -13.47
C ALA A 204 -4.07 -15.51 -13.98
N LEU A 205 -3.24 -14.99 -13.07
CA LEU A 205 -1.88 -14.53 -13.36
C LEU A 205 -1.01 -15.66 -13.93
N ARG A 206 -1.00 -16.85 -13.30
CA ARG A 206 -0.26 -18.03 -13.80
C ARG A 206 -0.69 -18.50 -15.19
N ARG A 207 -1.93 -18.22 -15.58
CA ARG A 207 -2.46 -18.52 -16.93
C ARG A 207 -2.21 -17.38 -17.94
N GLY A 208 -1.48 -16.34 -17.54
CA GLY A 208 -1.21 -15.16 -18.38
C GLY A 208 -2.43 -14.25 -18.60
N ARG A 209 -3.54 -14.45 -17.88
CA ARG A 209 -4.76 -13.63 -18.01
C ARG A 209 -4.67 -12.41 -17.09
N LEU A 210 -3.83 -11.45 -17.49
CA LEU A 210 -3.51 -10.27 -16.69
C LEU A 210 -4.75 -9.42 -16.32
N SER A 211 -5.66 -9.18 -17.27
CA SER A 211 -6.87 -8.40 -17.00
C SER A 211 -7.77 -9.07 -15.94
N ASP A 212 -7.95 -10.39 -16.05
CA ASP A 212 -8.71 -11.17 -15.07
C ASP A 212 -8.00 -11.14 -13.70
N ALA A 213 -6.67 -11.27 -13.67
CA ALA A 213 -5.89 -11.22 -12.44
C ALA A 213 -6.06 -9.87 -11.74
N LEU A 214 -6.04 -8.75 -12.48
CA LEU A 214 -6.24 -7.42 -11.91
C LEU A 214 -7.61 -7.30 -11.24
N VAL A 215 -8.68 -7.72 -11.91
CA VAL A 215 -10.05 -7.71 -11.34
C VAL A 215 -10.09 -8.49 -10.03
N ARG A 216 -9.52 -9.69 -10.01
CA ARG A 216 -9.50 -10.54 -8.82
C ARG A 216 -8.63 -9.99 -7.69
N PHE A 217 -7.51 -9.33 -7.98
CA PHE A 217 -6.72 -8.63 -6.95
C PHE A 217 -7.48 -7.45 -6.35
N THR A 218 -8.23 -6.71 -7.17
CA THR A 218 -9.11 -5.64 -6.71
C THR A 218 -10.18 -6.17 -5.77
N GLU A 219 -10.91 -7.21 -6.17
CA GLU A 219 -11.87 -7.89 -5.31
C GLU A 219 -11.23 -8.37 -4.00
N ALA A 220 -9.99 -8.85 -4.05
CA ALA A 220 -9.29 -9.37 -2.87
C ALA A 220 -8.95 -8.29 -1.83
N TYR A 221 -8.48 -7.11 -2.25
CA TYR A 221 -8.22 -6.04 -1.29
C TYR A 221 -9.50 -5.32 -0.86
N GLU A 222 -10.56 -5.28 -1.69
CA GLU A 222 -11.86 -4.76 -1.30
C GLU A 222 -12.51 -5.64 -0.24
N ALA A 223 -12.42 -6.97 -0.40
CA ALA A 223 -12.90 -7.93 0.58
C ALA A 223 -12.09 -7.89 1.88
N GLN A 224 -10.77 -7.67 1.79
CA GLN A 224 -9.86 -7.61 2.95
C GLN A 224 -8.78 -6.53 2.78
N PRO A 225 -9.01 -5.30 3.28
CA PRO A 225 -8.13 -4.14 3.08
C PRO A 225 -6.72 -4.21 3.69
N PHE A 226 -6.40 -5.26 4.46
CA PHE A 226 -5.07 -5.47 5.02
C PHE A 226 -4.29 -6.57 4.30
N ARG A 227 -4.80 -7.07 3.17
CA ARG A 227 -4.09 -8.05 2.33
C ARG A 227 -3.06 -7.37 1.45
N ARG A 228 -1.83 -7.28 1.96
CA ARG A 228 -0.66 -6.78 1.23
C ARG A 228 -0.53 -7.35 -0.18
N ALA A 229 -0.61 -8.68 -0.31
CA ALA A 229 -0.45 -9.39 -1.58
C ALA A 229 -1.46 -8.94 -2.65
N ALA A 230 -2.67 -8.53 -2.24
CA ALA A 230 -3.68 -8.05 -3.16
C ALA A 230 -3.30 -6.67 -3.75
N TYR A 231 -2.83 -5.73 -2.93
CA TYR A 231 -2.35 -4.43 -3.42
C TYR A 231 -1.10 -4.55 -4.29
N VAL A 232 -0.15 -5.38 -3.86
CA VAL A 232 1.07 -5.65 -4.62
C VAL A 232 0.72 -6.27 -5.97
N GLY A 233 -0.09 -7.33 -5.97
CA GLY A 233 -0.53 -8.00 -7.19
C GLY A 233 -1.27 -7.07 -8.13
N ALA A 234 -2.23 -6.29 -7.61
CA ALA A 234 -2.95 -5.29 -8.40
C ALA A 234 -2.01 -4.25 -9.01
N GLY A 235 -1.10 -3.68 -8.21
CA GLY A 235 -0.14 -2.67 -8.68
C GLY A 235 0.79 -3.19 -9.77
N VAL A 236 1.36 -4.38 -9.59
CA VAL A 236 2.26 -5.01 -10.58
C VAL A 236 1.52 -5.34 -11.87
N VAL A 237 0.36 -6.01 -11.78
CA VAL A 237 -0.41 -6.41 -12.96
C VAL A 237 -0.94 -5.20 -13.71
N ALA A 238 -1.38 -4.16 -13.01
CA ALA A 238 -1.81 -2.92 -13.63
C ALA A 238 -0.66 -2.18 -14.35
N ASP A 239 0.56 -2.16 -13.80
CA ASP A 239 1.74 -1.61 -14.49
C ASP A 239 2.10 -2.42 -15.75
N GLN A 240 1.98 -3.76 -15.70
CA GLN A 240 2.21 -4.62 -16.87
C GLN A 240 1.19 -4.37 -17.99
N LEU A 241 -0.07 -4.13 -17.63
CA LEU A 241 -1.16 -3.78 -18.56
C LEU A 241 -1.08 -2.34 -19.06
N GLY A 242 -0.27 -1.47 -18.44
CA GLY A 242 -0.25 -0.03 -18.71
C GLY A 242 -1.44 0.73 -18.11
N ALA A 243 -2.20 0.11 -17.23
CA ALA A 243 -3.31 0.71 -16.49
C ALA A 243 -2.78 1.53 -15.30
N PHE A 244 -1.97 2.56 -15.56
CA PHE A 244 -1.21 3.28 -14.54
C PHE A 244 -2.08 3.95 -13.46
N GLU A 245 -3.28 4.42 -13.80
CA GLU A 245 -4.24 4.97 -12.82
C GLU A 245 -4.73 3.89 -11.82
N ALA A 246 -4.95 2.66 -12.30
CA ALA A 246 -5.31 1.54 -11.45
C ALA A 246 -4.12 1.09 -10.59
N ALA A 247 -2.92 1.09 -11.16
CA ALA A 247 -1.69 0.81 -10.43
C ALA A 247 -1.45 1.84 -9.30
N GLU A 248 -1.70 3.12 -9.58
CA GLU A 248 -1.60 4.20 -8.60
C GLU A 248 -2.62 4.02 -7.49
N THR A 249 -3.88 3.73 -7.84
CA THR A 249 -4.95 3.48 -6.87
C THR A 249 -4.57 2.35 -5.92
N ALA A 250 -4.10 1.22 -6.47
CA ALA A 250 -3.67 0.08 -5.66
C ALA A 250 -2.46 0.43 -4.76
N ALA A 251 -1.45 1.10 -5.29
CA ALA A 251 -0.26 1.47 -4.51
C ALA A 251 -0.59 2.49 -3.41
N LEU A 252 -1.39 3.52 -3.72
CA LEU A 252 -1.79 4.57 -2.80
C LEU A 252 -2.69 4.03 -1.68
N MET A 253 -3.68 3.20 -2.01
CA MET A 253 -4.51 2.53 -1.00
C MET A 253 -3.68 1.55 -0.16
N GLY A 254 -2.78 0.80 -0.80
CA GLY A 254 -1.85 -0.08 -0.12
C GLY A 254 -0.99 0.68 0.90
N VAL A 255 -0.36 1.80 0.52
CA VAL A 255 0.41 2.65 1.44
C VAL A 255 -0.45 3.24 2.56
N ARG A 256 -1.73 3.52 2.32
CA ARG A 256 -2.65 4.00 3.36
C ARG A 256 -2.99 2.94 4.40
N TYR A 257 -3.23 1.69 3.96
CA TYR A 257 -3.55 0.59 4.87
C TYR A 257 -2.32 -0.06 5.50
N LEU A 258 -1.17 0.01 4.82
CA LEU A 258 0.10 -0.58 5.20
C LEU A 258 1.22 0.48 5.14
N PRO A 259 1.20 1.50 6.02
CA PRO A 259 2.08 2.67 5.93
C PRO A 259 3.58 2.34 6.09
N ASP A 260 3.90 1.21 6.70
CA ASP A 260 5.26 0.74 6.93
C ASP A 260 5.82 -0.12 5.79
N ASP A 261 5.00 -0.41 4.78
CA ASP A 261 5.41 -1.19 3.62
C ASP A 261 6.20 -0.35 2.61
N ASN A 262 7.52 -0.49 2.64
CA ASN A 262 8.40 0.21 1.72
C ASN A 262 8.27 -0.26 0.27
N PHE A 263 7.80 -1.49 0.04
CA PHE A 263 7.59 -2.00 -1.32
C PHE A 263 6.38 -1.36 -2.00
N LEU A 264 5.27 -1.20 -1.28
CA LEU A 264 4.10 -0.49 -1.79
C LEU A 264 4.43 0.99 -2.07
N ARG A 265 5.25 1.61 -1.22
CA ARG A 265 5.73 2.98 -1.44
C ARG A 265 6.72 3.07 -2.62
N HIS A 266 7.58 2.07 -2.81
CA HIS A 266 8.43 1.97 -4.01
C HIS A 266 7.59 1.87 -5.28
N HIS A 267 6.55 1.03 -5.26
CA HIS A 267 5.60 0.93 -6.36
C HIS A 267 4.86 2.23 -6.65
N LEU A 268 4.47 2.98 -5.61
CA LEU A 268 3.87 4.29 -5.79
C LEU A 268 4.82 5.23 -6.53
N ALA A 269 6.09 5.32 -6.12
CA ALA A 269 7.10 6.12 -6.81
C ALA A 269 7.31 5.69 -8.28
N LEU A 270 7.31 4.39 -8.54
CA LEU A 270 7.39 3.85 -9.90
C LEU A 270 6.19 4.29 -10.75
N VAL A 271 4.97 4.17 -10.24
CA VAL A 271 3.76 4.54 -10.99
C VAL A 271 3.69 6.06 -11.20
N GLU A 272 4.03 6.86 -10.19
CA GLU A 272 4.15 8.32 -10.32
C GLU A 272 5.16 8.69 -11.43
N LEU A 273 6.25 7.93 -11.56
CA LEU A 273 7.23 8.09 -12.63
C LEU A 273 6.66 7.73 -14.01
N ARG A 274 5.90 6.63 -14.12
CA ARG A 274 5.17 6.25 -15.36
C ARG A 274 4.22 7.35 -15.81
N LEU A 275 3.48 7.93 -14.86
CA LEU A 275 2.55 9.04 -15.07
C LEU A 275 3.26 10.38 -15.34
N GLY A 276 4.57 10.46 -15.13
CA GLY A 276 5.37 11.67 -15.35
C GLY A 276 5.23 12.72 -14.24
N ARG A 277 4.73 12.35 -13.06
CA ARG A 277 4.53 13.23 -11.89
C ARG A 277 5.82 13.38 -11.08
N LEU A 278 6.85 13.96 -11.69
CA LEU A 278 8.22 13.98 -11.14
C LEU A 278 8.37 14.64 -9.75
N LYS A 279 7.48 15.59 -9.42
CA LYS A 279 7.45 16.23 -8.09
C LYS A 279 7.04 15.24 -7.01
N ASP A 280 6.02 14.43 -7.28
CA ASP A 280 5.50 13.44 -6.34
C ASP A 280 6.52 12.30 -6.18
N VAL A 281 7.10 11.82 -7.29
CA VAL A 281 8.22 10.85 -7.28
C VAL A 281 9.34 11.31 -6.36
N SER A 282 9.74 12.58 -6.45
CA SER A 282 10.83 13.12 -5.63
C SER A 282 10.48 13.12 -4.13
N ARG A 283 9.22 13.40 -3.77
CA ARG A 283 8.74 13.33 -2.39
C ARG A 283 8.73 11.89 -1.90
N THR A 284 8.19 10.97 -2.69
CA THR A 284 8.08 9.55 -2.34
C THR A 284 9.47 8.91 -2.20
N LEU A 285 10.41 9.25 -3.08
CA LEU A 285 11.79 8.77 -3.00
C LEU A 285 12.56 9.33 -1.81
N HIS A 286 12.32 10.57 -1.38
CA HIS A 286 12.93 11.11 -0.16
C HIS A 286 12.53 10.25 1.05
N ILE A 287 11.24 9.97 1.20
CA ILE A 287 10.73 9.12 2.29
C ILE A 287 11.35 7.72 2.23
N LEU A 288 11.48 7.15 1.03
CA LEU A 288 12.09 5.83 0.85
C LEU A 288 13.60 5.81 1.17
N GLN A 289 14.32 6.89 0.87
CA GLN A 289 15.75 7.01 1.20
C GLN A 289 15.96 7.14 2.71
N ASP A 290 15.08 7.86 3.41
CA ASP A 290 15.13 7.97 4.87
C ASP A 290 14.85 6.61 5.54
N ARG A 291 13.91 5.82 4.99
CA ARG A 291 13.49 4.53 5.56
C ARG A 291 14.40 3.36 5.20
N VAL A 292 14.86 3.31 3.95
CA VAL A 292 15.72 2.23 3.44
C VAL A 292 16.91 2.87 2.70
N PRO A 293 17.87 3.43 3.46
CA PRO A 293 19.03 4.07 2.86
C PRO A 293 19.84 3.06 2.06
N GLY A 294 20.36 3.49 0.91
CA GLY A 294 21.25 2.68 0.10
C GLY A 294 20.59 1.63 -0.79
N ALA A 295 19.27 1.44 -0.75
CA ALA A 295 18.61 0.49 -1.65
C ALA A 295 18.86 0.83 -3.14
N ALA A 296 19.50 -0.08 -3.86
CA ALA A 296 19.91 0.12 -5.25
C ALA A 296 18.71 0.39 -6.19
N SER A 297 17.55 -0.23 -5.92
CA SER A 297 16.29 0.00 -6.63
C SER A 297 15.77 1.44 -6.45
N ASN A 298 15.85 2.02 -5.25
CA ASN A 298 15.48 3.40 -5.00
C ASN A 298 16.41 4.37 -5.72
N ARG A 299 17.70 4.05 -5.81
CA ARG A 299 18.68 4.82 -6.57
C ARG A 299 18.43 4.73 -8.07
N LEU A 300 18.06 3.54 -8.57
CA LEU A 300 17.64 3.37 -9.95
C LEU A 300 16.43 4.26 -10.27
N LEU A 301 15.37 4.22 -9.45
CA LEU A 301 14.20 5.09 -9.64
C LEU A 301 14.57 6.59 -9.59
N ALA A 302 15.45 6.99 -8.67
CA ALA A 302 15.94 8.37 -8.61
C ALA A 302 16.69 8.77 -9.88
N GLY A 303 17.53 7.87 -10.42
CA GLY A 303 18.22 8.06 -11.67
C GLY A 303 17.27 8.20 -12.86
N LEU A 304 16.25 7.33 -12.95
CA LEU A 304 15.21 7.38 -13.98
C LEU A 304 14.36 8.65 -13.89
N ALA A 305 14.03 9.10 -12.67
CA ALA A 305 13.34 10.37 -12.45
C ALA A 305 14.20 11.56 -12.87
N ALA A 306 15.51 11.53 -12.61
CA ALA A 306 16.45 12.57 -13.05
C ALA A 306 16.65 12.61 -14.57
N LEU A 307 16.68 11.44 -15.23
CA LEU A 307 16.69 11.33 -16.70
C LEU A 307 15.39 11.81 -17.33
N SER A 308 14.26 11.61 -16.64
CA SER A 308 12.96 12.13 -17.06
C SER A 308 12.79 13.63 -16.80
N GLY A 309 13.66 14.24 -16.00
CA GLY A 309 13.71 15.69 -15.82
C GLY A 309 14.78 16.33 -16.70
N ASP A 310 15.40 17.41 -16.19
CA ASP A 310 16.49 18.13 -16.86
C ASP A 310 17.87 17.80 -16.29
N ARG A 311 17.97 16.79 -15.41
CA ARG A 311 19.21 16.43 -14.70
C ARG A 311 19.87 15.19 -15.30
N TRP A 312 20.10 15.22 -16.61
CA TRP A 312 20.54 14.06 -17.41
C TRP A 312 21.83 13.41 -16.90
N LEU A 313 22.89 14.19 -16.69
CA LEU A 313 24.19 13.68 -16.24
C LEU A 313 24.12 13.02 -14.86
N ARG A 314 23.33 13.61 -13.95
CA ARG A 314 23.10 13.04 -12.62
C ARG A 314 22.33 11.72 -12.73
N GLY A 315 21.26 11.71 -13.54
CA GLY A 315 20.47 10.52 -13.80
C GLY A 315 21.30 9.36 -14.34
N LEU A 316 22.17 9.61 -15.32
CA LEU A 316 23.07 8.57 -15.85
C LEU A 316 24.04 8.04 -14.80
N ARG A 317 24.61 8.92 -13.97
CA ARG A 317 25.49 8.52 -12.88
C ARG A 317 24.75 7.64 -11.88
N ASP A 318 23.54 8.02 -11.50
CA ASP A 318 22.72 7.30 -10.52
C ASP A 318 22.28 5.93 -11.06
N VAL A 319 21.87 5.85 -12.33
CA VAL A 319 21.55 4.57 -13.00
C VAL A 319 22.79 3.67 -13.08
N ARG A 320 23.95 4.21 -13.45
CA ARG A 320 25.20 3.44 -13.50
C ARG A 320 25.62 2.92 -12.13
N ASN A 321 25.52 3.76 -11.09
CA ASN A 321 25.83 3.37 -9.73
C ASN A 321 24.84 2.30 -9.21
N ALA A 322 23.55 2.44 -9.52
CA ALA A 322 22.55 1.43 -9.20
C ALA A 322 22.84 0.11 -9.94
N LEU A 323 23.24 0.15 -11.21
CA LEU A 323 23.60 -1.05 -11.97
C LEU A 323 24.72 -1.84 -11.28
N TYR A 324 25.78 -1.19 -10.82
CA TYR A 324 26.87 -1.89 -10.13
C TYR A 324 26.42 -2.61 -8.85
N GLU A 325 25.43 -2.08 -8.13
CA GLU A 325 24.88 -2.71 -6.92
C GLU A 325 23.82 -3.78 -7.23
N LEU A 326 23.09 -3.62 -8.34
CA LEU A 326 22.08 -4.58 -8.78
C LEU A 326 22.69 -5.80 -9.46
N ASP A 327 23.89 -5.67 -10.03
CA ASP A 327 24.57 -6.76 -10.73
C ASP A 327 24.90 -7.89 -9.73
N GLY A 328 24.26 -9.04 -9.92
CA GLY A 328 24.34 -10.20 -9.01
C GLY A 328 23.24 -10.26 -7.94
N TYR A 329 22.51 -9.18 -7.69
CA TYR A 329 21.46 -9.13 -6.69
C TYR A 329 20.05 -9.18 -7.31
N ASP A 330 19.78 -8.32 -8.29
CA ASP A 330 18.50 -8.27 -9.00
C ASP A 330 18.75 -8.22 -10.52
N PRO A 331 18.72 -9.40 -11.19
CA PRO A 331 19.03 -9.46 -12.60
C PRO A 331 18.03 -8.67 -13.43
N ASP A 332 16.74 -8.64 -13.08
CA ASP A 332 15.72 -7.99 -13.91
C ASP A 332 15.92 -6.46 -13.93
N LEU A 333 16.16 -5.86 -12.76
CA LEU A 333 16.48 -4.44 -12.66
C LEU A 333 17.84 -4.11 -13.29
N ALA A 334 18.84 -4.99 -13.14
CA ALA A 334 20.15 -4.82 -13.78
C ALA A 334 20.04 -4.84 -15.31
N HIS A 335 19.25 -5.76 -15.89
CA HIS A 335 18.98 -5.78 -17.34
C HIS A 335 18.30 -4.48 -17.79
N ALA A 336 17.26 -4.03 -17.08
CA ALA A 336 16.60 -2.76 -17.38
C ALA A 336 17.57 -1.57 -17.35
N ALA A 337 18.47 -1.51 -16.37
CA ALA A 337 19.49 -0.47 -16.28
C ALA A 337 20.54 -0.57 -17.40
N ARG A 338 21.00 -1.78 -17.76
CA ARG A 338 21.93 -2.01 -18.88
C ARG A 338 21.33 -1.61 -20.22
N ASP A 339 20.08 -1.99 -20.48
CA ASP A 339 19.38 -1.64 -21.72
C ASP A 339 19.28 -0.11 -21.87
N LEU A 340 18.92 0.58 -20.79
CA LEU A 340 18.87 2.04 -20.76
C LEU A 340 20.25 2.67 -21.01
N LEU A 341 21.29 2.20 -20.33
CA LEU A 341 22.64 2.73 -20.48
C LEU A 341 23.20 2.46 -21.88
N SER A 342 22.95 1.28 -22.45
CA SER A 342 23.39 0.95 -23.81
C SER A 342 22.75 1.89 -24.85
N LEU A 343 21.45 2.18 -24.71
CA LEU A 343 20.75 3.14 -25.56
C LEU A 343 21.40 4.53 -25.48
N VAL A 344 21.74 4.98 -24.28
CA VAL A 344 22.41 6.28 -24.07
C VAL A 344 23.82 6.29 -24.64
N VAL A 345 24.59 5.22 -24.47
CA VAL A 345 25.95 5.08 -25.01
C VAL A 345 25.91 5.13 -26.52
N TRP A 346 25.03 4.39 -27.18
CA TRP A 346 24.86 4.44 -28.63
C TRP A 346 24.47 5.83 -29.12
N GLY A 347 23.51 6.48 -28.45
CA GLY A 347 23.16 7.87 -28.74
C GLY A 347 24.36 8.82 -28.62
N SER A 348 25.19 8.62 -27.59
CA SER A 348 26.40 9.41 -27.36
C SER A 348 27.48 9.19 -28.41
N ILE A 349 27.67 7.95 -28.86
CA ILE A 349 28.60 7.62 -29.96
C ILE A 349 28.17 8.37 -31.24
N VAL A 350 26.88 8.33 -31.60
CA VAL A 350 26.38 9.05 -32.78
C VAL A 350 26.57 10.55 -32.66
N MET A 351 26.33 11.13 -31.47
CA MET A 351 26.60 12.54 -31.20
C MET A 351 28.08 12.91 -31.35
N VAL A 352 28.99 12.11 -30.78
CA VAL A 352 30.44 12.34 -30.91
C VAL A 352 30.87 12.22 -32.38
N CYS A 353 30.39 11.21 -33.12
CA CYS A 353 30.66 11.09 -34.55
C CYS A 353 30.19 12.35 -35.31
N GLY A 354 28.98 12.83 -35.05
CA GLY A 354 28.46 14.07 -35.64
C GLY A 354 29.34 15.29 -35.33
N LEU A 355 29.73 15.47 -34.06
CA LEU A 355 30.60 16.57 -33.64
C LEU A 355 32.00 16.49 -34.28
N THR A 356 32.59 15.29 -34.33
CA THR A 356 33.90 15.08 -34.95
C THR A 356 33.88 15.37 -36.45
N LEU A 357 32.81 15.00 -37.16
CA LEU A 357 32.62 15.33 -38.57
C LEU A 357 32.51 16.85 -38.78
N SER A 358 31.73 17.55 -37.94
CA SER A 358 31.62 19.01 -38.00
C SER A 358 32.95 19.71 -37.71
N LEU A 359 33.68 19.26 -36.68
CA LEU A 359 34.97 19.84 -36.29
C LEU A 359 36.04 19.57 -37.34
N ALA A 360 36.10 18.37 -37.90
CA ALA A 360 37.05 18.03 -38.97
C ALA A 360 36.81 18.88 -40.22
N SER A 361 35.54 19.09 -40.61
CA SER A 361 35.18 19.99 -41.72
C SER A 361 35.63 21.44 -41.46
N TYR A 362 35.41 21.94 -40.23
CA TYR A 362 35.85 23.26 -39.83
C TYR A 362 37.38 23.43 -39.87
N VAL A 363 38.12 22.48 -39.28
CA VAL A 363 39.60 22.51 -39.27
C VAL A 363 40.18 22.39 -40.67
N ALA A 364 39.65 21.50 -41.52
CA ALA A 364 40.08 21.37 -42.91
C ALA A 364 39.92 22.69 -43.69
N SER A 365 38.82 23.41 -43.43
CA SER A 365 38.55 24.71 -44.04
C SER A 365 39.52 25.79 -43.52
N TYR A 366 39.91 25.73 -42.25
CA TYR A 366 40.86 26.66 -41.64
C TYR A 366 42.31 26.49 -42.13
N VAL A 367 42.74 25.24 -42.38
CA VAL A 367 44.11 24.91 -42.84
C VAL A 367 44.31 25.18 -44.34
N GLY A 368 43.27 25.68 -45.04
CA GLY A 368 43.36 26.00 -46.46
C GLY A 368 43.26 24.78 -47.38
N PHE A 369 42.70 23.67 -46.89
CA PHE A 369 42.41 22.52 -47.73
C PHE A 369 41.28 22.91 -48.70
N SER A 370 41.53 22.85 -50.01
CA SER A 370 40.63 23.36 -51.06
C SER A 370 39.46 22.42 -51.34
N TRP A 371 38.64 22.15 -50.34
CA TRP A 371 37.33 21.54 -50.57
C TRP A 371 36.39 22.57 -51.19
N PRO A 372 35.47 22.14 -52.10
CA PRO A 372 34.43 23.04 -52.56
C PRO A 372 33.65 23.53 -51.35
N PHE A 373 33.59 24.86 -51.17
CA PHE A 373 33.01 25.53 -49.99
C PHE A 373 31.62 25.00 -49.60
N GLY A 374 30.80 24.62 -50.60
CA GLY A 374 29.49 24.00 -50.38
C GLY A 374 29.53 22.65 -49.66
N LEU A 375 30.56 21.83 -49.87
CA LEU A 375 30.71 20.53 -49.24
C LEU A 375 31.08 20.65 -47.75
N SER A 376 31.95 21.61 -47.40
CA SER A 376 32.29 21.87 -45.99
C SER A 376 31.08 22.34 -45.18
N ILE A 377 30.28 23.27 -45.73
CA ILE A 377 29.02 23.71 -45.12
C ILE A 377 28.04 22.55 -44.95
N ALA A 378 27.87 21.72 -46.00
CA ALA A 378 26.98 20.56 -45.95
C ALA A 378 27.40 19.56 -44.86
N VAL A 379 28.70 19.26 -44.72
CA VAL A 379 29.22 18.37 -43.67
C VAL A 379 29.04 18.98 -42.28
N LEU A 380 29.27 20.29 -42.13
CA LEU A 380 29.09 20.97 -40.85
C LEU A 380 27.62 20.92 -40.41
N LEU A 381 26.69 21.30 -41.30
CA LEU A 381 25.25 21.23 -41.03
C LEU A 381 24.79 19.79 -40.81
N GLY A 382 25.31 18.84 -41.59
CA GLY A 382 25.07 17.40 -41.42
C GLY A 382 25.50 16.89 -40.05
N GLY A 383 26.69 17.24 -39.57
CA GLY A 383 27.16 16.82 -38.25
C GLY A 383 26.39 17.47 -37.10
N VAL A 384 26.01 18.75 -37.22
CA VAL A 384 25.17 19.44 -36.20
C VAL A 384 23.77 18.82 -36.15
N THR A 385 23.13 18.61 -37.30
CA THR A 385 21.80 17.99 -37.38
C THR A 385 21.82 16.55 -36.88
N LEU A 386 22.85 15.77 -37.21
CA LEU A 386 23.03 14.41 -36.68
C LEU A 386 23.16 14.41 -35.16
N THR A 387 23.94 15.33 -34.60
CA THR A 387 24.15 15.46 -33.15
C THR A 387 22.86 15.83 -32.43
N ALA A 388 22.17 16.88 -32.89
CA ALA A 388 20.90 17.31 -32.31
C ALA A 388 19.80 16.24 -32.44
N GLY A 389 19.73 15.59 -33.61
CA GLY A 389 18.79 14.49 -33.89
C GLY A 389 19.05 13.28 -32.99
N ALA A 390 20.32 12.89 -32.80
CA ALA A 390 20.69 11.80 -31.90
C ALA A 390 20.36 12.12 -30.44
N ALA A 391 20.62 13.35 -29.97
CA ALA A 391 20.27 13.79 -28.63
C ALA A 391 18.75 13.71 -28.38
N LEU A 392 17.95 14.28 -29.29
CA LEU A 392 16.49 14.29 -29.17
C LEU A 392 15.89 12.88 -29.29
N SER A 393 16.39 12.07 -30.24
CA SER A 393 15.98 10.67 -30.42
C SER A 393 16.28 9.82 -29.18
N THR A 394 17.47 9.99 -28.59
CA THR A 394 17.85 9.26 -27.37
C THR A 394 16.96 9.67 -26.20
N ARG A 395 16.75 10.97 -25.99
CA ARG A 395 15.89 11.48 -24.91
C ARG A 395 14.45 10.98 -25.07
N THR A 396 13.88 11.08 -26.27
CA THR A 396 12.51 10.62 -26.54
C THR A 396 12.36 9.11 -26.37
N ARG A 397 13.33 8.30 -26.81
CA ARG A 397 13.33 6.84 -26.58
C ARG A 397 13.44 6.49 -25.10
N VAL A 398 14.32 7.15 -24.35
CA VAL A 398 14.44 6.97 -22.89
C VAL A 398 13.10 7.29 -22.20
N HIS A 399 12.47 8.41 -22.51
CA HIS A 399 11.16 8.74 -21.96
C HIS A 399 10.09 7.71 -22.31
N ARG A 400 10.07 7.23 -23.57
CA ARG A 400 9.14 6.17 -23.98
C ARG A 400 9.37 4.88 -23.20
N LEU A 401 10.62 4.45 -23.02
CA LEU A 401 10.94 3.24 -22.25
C LEU A 401 10.56 3.36 -20.78
N ILE A 402 10.77 4.54 -20.18
CA ILE A 402 10.40 4.83 -18.79
C ILE A 402 8.89 4.88 -18.63
N ARG A 403 8.11 5.36 -19.61
CA ARG A 403 6.64 5.44 -19.51
C ARG A 403 5.90 4.24 -20.08
N ALA A 404 6.57 3.38 -20.84
CA ALA A 404 5.96 2.19 -21.42
C ALA A 404 5.60 1.17 -20.32
N PRO A 405 4.50 0.41 -20.48
CA PRO A 405 4.15 -0.68 -19.57
C PRO A 405 5.30 -1.67 -19.43
N SER A 406 5.45 -2.34 -18.29
CA SER A 406 6.58 -3.27 -18.06
C SER A 406 6.65 -4.45 -19.03
N GLY A 407 5.56 -4.77 -19.75
CA GLY A 407 5.59 -5.76 -20.84
C GLY A 407 6.38 -5.32 -22.08
N TRP A 408 6.49 -4.00 -22.31
CA TRP A 408 7.07 -3.39 -23.53
C TRP A 408 8.18 -2.39 -23.22
N GLY A 409 8.31 -1.97 -21.96
CA GLY A 409 9.31 -1.05 -21.44
C GLY A 409 10.19 -1.67 -20.37
N LEU A 410 10.75 -0.84 -19.50
CA LEU A 410 11.61 -1.32 -18.41
C LEU A 410 10.79 -2.12 -17.38
N ARG A 411 11.25 -3.33 -17.05
CA ARG A 411 10.66 -4.17 -15.99
C ARG A 411 11.16 -3.70 -14.63
N LEU A 412 10.43 -2.78 -14.01
CA LEU A 412 10.81 -2.14 -12.74
C LEU A 412 9.95 -2.58 -11.54
N SER A 413 8.91 -3.37 -11.80
CA SER A 413 7.82 -3.63 -10.87
C SER A 413 8.07 -4.77 -9.87
N ASN A 414 9.20 -5.46 -9.86
CA ASN A 414 9.44 -6.51 -8.87
C ASN A 414 10.88 -6.57 -8.33
N PRO A 415 11.36 -5.53 -7.63
CA PRO A 415 12.69 -5.58 -7.04
C PRO A 415 12.85 -6.72 -6.02
N ARG A 416 13.85 -7.58 -6.22
CA ARG A 416 14.27 -8.59 -5.23
C ARG A 416 14.67 -7.96 -3.89
N CYS A 417 15.23 -6.75 -3.89
CA CYS A 417 15.71 -6.11 -2.65
C CYS A 417 14.65 -5.89 -1.60
N PHE A 418 13.41 -5.70 -2.03
CA PHE A 418 12.30 -5.53 -1.12
C PHE A 418 11.62 -6.84 -0.76
N ARG A 419 11.79 -7.89 -1.57
CA ARG A 419 11.42 -9.25 -1.18
C ARG A 419 12.31 -9.70 -0.03
N ASP A 420 13.62 -9.59 -0.21
CA ASP A 420 14.59 -10.03 0.80
C ASP A 420 14.57 -9.13 2.05
N ALA A 421 14.37 -7.81 1.91
CA ALA A 421 14.21 -6.93 3.07
C ALA A 421 12.92 -7.23 3.87
N ALA A 422 11.85 -7.64 3.18
CA ALA A 422 10.65 -8.13 3.87
C ALA A 422 10.95 -9.45 4.60
N GLU A 423 11.65 -10.38 3.96
CA GLU A 423 12.08 -11.64 4.58
C GLU A 423 12.99 -11.40 5.80
N ALA A 424 13.97 -10.51 5.70
CA ALA A 424 14.92 -10.16 6.77
C ALA A 424 14.25 -9.45 7.97
N CYS A 425 13.15 -8.73 7.74
CA CYS A 425 12.31 -8.18 8.82
C CYS A 425 11.39 -9.22 9.48
N GLY A 426 11.57 -10.52 9.19
CA GLY A 426 10.77 -11.60 9.76
C GLY A 426 9.40 -11.78 9.11
N ILE A 427 9.18 -11.24 7.91
CA ILE A 427 7.99 -11.48 7.09
C ILE A 427 8.26 -12.73 6.20
N GLU A 428 8.55 -13.86 6.84
CA GLU A 428 8.80 -15.13 6.16
C GLU A 428 7.50 -15.69 5.59
N GLY A 429 7.46 -15.96 4.28
CA GLY A 429 6.47 -16.88 3.70
C GLY A 429 5.93 -16.57 2.30
N VAL A 430 5.91 -15.31 1.86
CA VAL A 430 5.10 -14.95 0.66
C VAL A 430 5.92 -14.69 -0.61
N ALA A 431 7.24 -14.49 -0.52
CA ALA A 431 8.04 -13.98 -1.64
C ALA A 431 8.75 -15.04 -2.50
N ARG A 432 8.79 -16.32 -2.09
CA ARG A 432 9.52 -17.38 -2.82
C ARG A 432 8.84 -17.89 -4.09
N ASP A 433 7.53 -17.68 -4.25
CA ASP A 433 6.75 -18.24 -5.36
C ASP A 433 6.27 -17.22 -6.43
N TYR A 434 6.81 -15.98 -6.44
CA TYR A 434 6.47 -14.94 -7.43
C TYR A 434 7.64 -14.45 -8.30
#